data_AF-A0A958DET6-F1
#
_entry.id   AF-A0A958DET6-F1
#
_cell.length_a   1.000
_cell.length_b   1.000
_cell.length_c   1.000
_cell.angle_alpha   90.00
_cell.angle_beta   90.00
_cell.angle_gamma   90.00
#
_symmetry.space_group_name_H-M   'P 1'
#
loop_
_entity.id
_entity.type
_entity.pdbx_description
1 polymer ?
#
loop_
_entity_poly.entity_id
_entity_poly.type
_entity_poly.pdbx_seq_one_letter_code
_entity_poly.pdbx_strand_id
1 'polypeptide(L)' 'DFQLAAPAPLNLVCFRHRGGDETNRALLAQLNNSGDLYLTHTVLSGRYTLRLCVGKTWTEAGHVQRAWQRIQQAAAAL' A
#
# COMPACT_ATOMS: atom_id res chain seq x y z
N ASP A 1 -10.74 -4.99 3.64
CA ASP A 1 -11.24 -3.65 3.25
C ASP A 1 -10.51 -2.96 2.08
N PHE A 2 -9.71 -3.69 1.31
CA PHE A 2 -8.96 -3.13 0.17
C PHE A 2 -9.53 -3.56 -1.18
N GLN A 3 -9.15 -2.84 -2.23
CA GLN A 3 -9.43 -3.20 -3.61
C GLN A 3 -8.24 -2.87 -4.50
N LEU A 4 -8.03 -3.68 -5.54
CA LEU A 4 -7.09 -3.36 -6.60
C LEU A 4 -7.61 -2.17 -7.42
N ALA A 5 -6.71 -1.25 -7.75
CA ALA A 5 -7.01 -0.08 -8.57
C ALA A 5 -6.67 -0.31 -10.06
N ALA A 6 -5.86 -1.32 -10.36
CA ALA A 6 -5.52 -1.77 -11.71
C ALA A 6 -5.07 -3.24 -11.68
N PRO A 7 -5.08 -3.97 -12.81
CA PRO A 7 -4.39 -5.25 -12.94
C PRO A 7 -2.90 -5.12 -12.60
N ALA A 8 -2.32 -6.16 -11.99
CA ALA A 8 -0.91 -6.20 -11.59
C ALA A 8 -0.15 -7.31 -12.36
N PRO A 9 0.14 -7.12 -13.66
CA PRO A 9 0.82 -8.15 -14.48
C PRO A 9 2.32 -8.27 -14.18
N LEU A 10 2.89 -7.33 -13.43
CA LEU A 10 4.30 -7.25 -13.09
C LEU A 10 4.44 -7.02 -11.57
N ASN A 11 5.55 -6.43 -11.14
CA ASN A 11 5.91 -6.25 -9.74
C ASN A 11 5.25 -5.05 -9.02
N LEU A 12 4.45 -4.24 -9.72
CA LEU A 12 3.75 -3.10 -9.13
C LEU A 12 2.30 -3.44 -8.84
N VAL A 13 1.92 -3.37 -7.57
CA VAL A 13 0.54 -3.53 -7.11
C VAL A 13 -0.04 -2.16 -6.75
N CYS A 14 -1.09 -1.78 -7.45
CA CYS A 14 -1.86 -0.57 -7.19
C CYS A 14 -3.15 -0.94 -6.47
N PHE A 15 -3.33 -0.45 -5.24
CA PHE A 15 -4.48 -0.78 -4.41
C PHE A 15 -4.91 0.42 -3.56
N ARG A 16 -6.09 0.32 -2.96
CA ARG A 16 -6.65 1.36 -2.08
C ARG A 16 -7.60 0.77 -1.06
N HIS A 17 -7.66 1.38 0.11
CA HIS A 17 -8.67 1.14 1.13
C HIS A 17 -10.03 1.65 0.67
N ARG A 18 -11.11 0.95 1.01
CA ARG A 18 -12.49 1.31 0.62
C ARG A 18 -13.04 2.52 1.39
N GLY A 19 -12.39 2.94 2.47
CA GLY A 19 -12.78 4.10 3.29
C GLY A 19 -12.60 5.48 2.66
N GLY A 20 -12.01 5.58 1.45
CA GLY A 20 -11.87 6.86 0.73
C GLY A 20 -10.46 7.43 0.70
N ASP A 21 -10.28 8.56 0.03
CA ASP A 21 -8.98 9.13 -0.28
C ASP A 21 -8.27 9.65 0.98
N GLU A 22 -9.01 10.23 1.93
CA GLU A 22 -8.51 10.69 3.22
C GLU A 22 -7.93 9.52 4.02
N THR A 23 -8.64 8.39 4.10
CA THR A 23 -8.14 7.17 4.75
C THR A 23 -6.86 6.67 4.09
N ASN A 24 -6.80 6.67 2.75
CA ASN A 24 -5.59 6.22 2.04
C ASN A 24 -4.40 7.17 2.25
N ARG A 25 -4.62 8.48 2.35
CA ARG A 25 -3.57 9.47 2.67
C ARG A 25 -3.05 9.28 4.10
N ALA A 26 -3.96 9.13 5.07
CA ALA A 26 -3.60 8.88 6.47
C ALA A 26 -2.81 7.56 6.60
N LEU A 27 -3.28 6.50 5.94
CA LEU A 27 -2.61 5.20 5.92
C LEU A 27 -1.20 5.30 5.33
N LEU A 28 -1.02 5.99 4.21
CA LEU A 28 0.31 6.18 3.62
C LEU A 28 1.25 6.93 4.56
N ALA A 29 0.78 8.02 5.16
CA ALA A 29 1.57 8.83 6.07
C ALA A 29 1.99 8.03 7.31
N GLN A 30 1.05 7.29 7.90
CA GLN A 30 1.32 6.43 9.06
C GLN A 30 2.34 5.33 8.74
N LEU A 31 2.19 4.65 7.61
CA LEU A 31 3.11 3.58 7.19
C LEU A 31 4.52 4.13 6.94
N ASN A 32 4.64 5.22 6.18
CA ASN A 32 5.95 5.81 5.88
C ASN A 32 6.61 6.42 7.12
N ASN A 33 5.85 7.02 8.04
CA ASN A 33 6.39 7.55 9.30
C ASN A 33 6.85 6.45 10.27
N SER A 34 6.34 5.22 10.15
CA SER A 34 6.78 4.11 11.00
C SER A 34 8.22 3.66 10.72
N GLY A 35 8.74 3.92 9.51
CA GLY A 35 10.07 3.46 9.08
C GLY A 35 10.15 1.99 8.66
N ASP A 36 9.16 1.16 9.02
CA ASP A 36 9.14 -0.28 8.71
C ASP A 36 8.84 -0.58 7.23
N LEU A 37 8.19 0.35 6.54
CA LEU A 37 7.75 0.21 5.16
C LEU A 37 7.78 1.58 4.48
N TYR A 38 8.16 1.59 3.20
CA TYR A 38 8.03 2.76 2.36
C TYR A 38 7.16 2.46 1.14
N LEU A 39 6.03 3.15 1.03
CA LEU A 39 5.12 3.11 -0.11
C LEU A 39 5.08 4.45 -0.82
N THR A 40 4.64 4.42 -2.07
CA THR A 40 4.33 5.63 -2.85
C THR A 40 2.84 5.66 -3.17
N HIS A 41 2.39 6.76 -3.77
CA HIS A 41 1.02 6.89 -4.24
C HIS A 41 0.97 7.41 -5.67
N THR A 42 -0.23 7.33 -6.24
CA THR A 42 -0.61 7.97 -7.50
C THR A 42 -2.11 8.26 -7.49
N VAL A 43 -2.59 8.99 -8.49
CA VAL A 43 -4.02 9.23 -8.69
C VAL A 43 -4.44 8.48 -9.95
N LEU A 44 -5.29 7.47 -9.79
CA LEU A 44 -5.88 6.71 -10.90
C LEU A 44 -7.37 6.98 -10.96
N SER A 45 -7.86 7.44 -12.12
CA SER A 45 -9.26 7.80 -12.33
C SER A 45 -9.80 8.74 -11.26
N GLY A 46 -9.00 9.76 -10.89
CA GLY A 46 -9.36 10.76 -9.88
C GLY A 46 -9.36 10.27 -8.43
N ARG A 47 -8.80 9.08 -8.14
CA ARG A 47 -8.81 8.50 -6.79
C ARG A 47 -7.41 8.19 -6.29
N TYR A 48 -7.14 8.53 -5.04
CA TYR A 48 -5.86 8.30 -4.37
C TYR A 48 -5.59 6.80 -4.23
N THR A 49 -4.43 6.36 -4.75
CA THR A 49 -4.08 4.94 -4.88
C THR A 49 -2.68 4.68 -4.35
N LEU A 50 -2.54 3.69 -3.47
CA LEU A 50 -1.28 3.25 -2.90
C LEU A 50 -0.55 2.32 -3.88
N ARG A 51 0.78 2.40 -3.87
CA ARG A 51 1.67 1.65 -4.76
C ARG A 51 2.70 0.88 -3.95
N LEU A 52 2.62 -0.45 -4.02
CA LEU A 52 3.65 -1.37 -3.52
C LEU A 52 4.42 -1.95 -4.71
N CYS A 53 5.72 -1.69 -4.77
CA CYS A 53 6.61 -2.20 -5.81
C CYS A 53 7.54 -3.27 -5.22
N VAL A 54 7.37 -4.53 -5.63
CA VAL A 54 8.15 -5.66 -5.13
C VAL A 54 9.31 -5.94 -6.10
N GLY A 55 10.43 -5.27 -5.93
CA GLY A 55 11.54 -5.41 -6.90
C GLY A 55 12.92 -5.03 -6.39
N LYS A 56 13.13 -4.91 -5.08
CA LYS A 56 14.47 -4.70 -4.54
C LYS A 56 15.22 -6.02 -4.47
N THR A 57 16.54 -5.98 -4.71
CA THR A 57 17.43 -7.16 -4.81
C THR A 57 17.30 -8.13 -3.64
N TRP A 58 17.04 -7.63 -2.43
CA TRP A 58 16.97 -8.41 -1.19
C TRP A 58 15.54 -8.61 -0.65
N THR A 59 14.52 -8.23 -1.43
CA THR A 59 13.13 -8.50 -1.03
C THR A 59 12.82 -9.98 -1.21
N GLU A 60 12.21 -10.58 -0.17
CA GLU A 60 11.85 -12.00 -0.13
C GLU A 60 10.35 -12.12 0.16
N ALA A 61 9.78 -13.31 -0.03
CA ALA A 61 8.36 -13.55 0.21
C ALA A 61 7.92 -13.13 1.64
N GLY A 62 8.74 -13.42 2.65
CA GLY A 62 8.48 -13.02 4.03
C GLY A 62 8.44 -11.50 4.23
N HIS A 63 9.24 -10.73 3.49
CA HIS A 63 9.18 -9.26 3.51
C HIS A 63 7.83 -8.75 2.97
N VAL A 64 7.34 -9.35 1.88
CA VAL A 64 6.06 -8.96 1.27
C VAL A 64 4.88 -9.32 2.19
N GLN A 65 4.91 -10.49 2.80
CA GLN A 65 3.89 -10.91 3.78
C GLN A 65 3.83 -9.97 4.99
N ARG A 66 4.98 -9.62 5.57
CA ARG A 66 5.06 -8.67 6.69
C ARG A 66 4.58 -7.27 6.28
N ALA A 67 4.96 -6.79 5.10
CA ALA A 67 4.46 -5.51 4.57
C ALA A 67 2.94 -5.50 4.48
N TRP A 68 2.32 -6.58 3.98
CA TRP A 68 0.87 -6.70 3.90
C TRP A 68 0.20 -6.72 5.28
N GLN A 69 0.73 -7.51 6.22
CA GLN A 69 0.24 -7.53 7.61
C GLN A 69 0.30 -6.15 8.25
N ARG A 70 1.40 -5.42 8.05
CA ARG A 70 1.58 -4.06 8.58
C ARG A 70 0.56 -3.07 7.98
N ILE A 71 0.28 -3.18 6.68
CA ILE A 71 -0.76 -2.38 6.00
C ILE A 71 -2.13 -2.64 6.62
N GLN A 72 -2.47 -3.91 6.87
CA GLN A 72 -3.76 -4.28 7.48
C GLN A 72 -3.87 -3.77 8.92
N GLN A 73 -2.81 -3.91 9.72
CA GLN A 73 -2.77 -3.40 11.11
C GLN A 73 -2.90 -1.89 11.17
N ALA A 74 -2.20 -1.17 10.29
CA ALA A 74 -2.30 0.29 10.20
C ALA A 74 -3.72 0.73 9.83
N ALA A 75 -4.34 0.07 8.84
CA ALA A 75 -5.71 0.37 8.44
C ALA A 75 -6.76 0.05 9.51
N ALA A 76 -6.57 -1.00 10.31
CA ALA A 76 -7.46 -1.34 11.42
C ALA A 76 -7.36 -0.37 12.62
N ALA A 77 -6.28 0.42 12.68
CA ALA A 77 -6.03 1.41 13.73
C ALA A 77 -6.42 2.84 13.32
N LEU A 78 -6.98 3.02 12.12
CA LEU A 78 -7.53 4.28 11.60
C LEU A 78 -9.04 4.31 11.77
#